data_AF-A0A7V3ALQ6-F1
#
_entry.id   AF-A0A7V3ALQ6-F1
#
_cell.length_a   1.000
_cell.length_b   1.000
_cell.length_c   1.000
_cell.angle_alpha   90.00
_cell.angle_beta   90.00
_cell.angle_gamma   90.00
#
_symmetry.space_group_name_H-M   'P 1'
#
loop_
_entity.id
_entity.type
_entity.pdbx_description
1 polymer ?
#
loop_
_entity_poly.entity_id
_entity_poly.type
_entity_poly.pdbx_seq_one_letter_code
_entity_poly.pdbx_strand_id
1 'polypeptide(L)' 'MIIEPKIFKSYDIRGLWPEQINEKNIEIIVKAIASFLIKNIKKQKLTVVLGCDMRSSSPKILATIKKIFLDYILFFIMS' A
#
# COMPACT_ATOMS: atom_id res chain seq x y z
N MET A 1 1.12 11.53 11.10
CA MET A 1 -0.21 11.29 10.52
C MET A 1 -0.90 10.21 11.33
N ILE A 2 -2.19 10.35 11.64
CA ILE A 2 -2.95 9.34 12.41
C ILE A 2 -3.77 8.51 11.42
N ILE A 3 -3.64 7.19 11.47
CA ILE A 3 -4.46 6.23 10.70
C ILE A 3 -5.48 5.65 11.66
N GLU A 4 -6.76 5.70 11.31
CA GLU A 4 -7.82 5.17 12.18
C GLU A 4 -7.69 3.65 12.32
N PRO A 5 -7.43 3.08 13.52
CA PRO A 5 -7.19 1.64 13.66
C PRO A 5 -8.36 0.76 13.21
N LYS A 6 -9.59 1.31 13.21
CA LYS A 6 -10.79 0.59 12.80
C LYS A 6 -10.81 0.18 11.33
N ILE A 7 -9.95 0.75 10.49
CA ILE A 7 -9.85 0.34 9.07
C ILE A 7 -9.14 -1.02 8.92
N PHE A 8 -8.33 -1.43 9.91
CA PHE A 8 -7.66 -2.72 9.91
C PHE A 8 -8.63 -3.79 10.41
N LYS A 9 -9.22 -4.53 9.48
CA LYS A 9 -10.07 -5.69 9.80
C LYS A 9 -9.20 -6.93 9.95
N SER A 10 -9.80 -8.02 10.40
CA SER A 10 -9.07 -9.28 10.60
C SER A 10 -8.52 -9.88 9.30
N TYR A 11 -9.09 -9.53 8.15
CA TYR A 11 -8.75 -10.12 6.85
C TYR A 11 -8.30 -9.09 5.79
N ASP A 12 -8.67 -7.82 5.93
CA ASP A 12 -8.29 -6.78 4.97
C ASP A 12 -8.18 -5.39 5.64
N ILE A 13 -7.75 -4.41 4.84
CA ILE A 13 -7.81 -2.99 5.20
C ILE A 13 -8.98 -2.39 4.43
N ARG A 14 -9.97 -1.87 5.16
CA ARG A 14 -11.21 -1.35 4.58
C ARG A 14 -11.61 -0.04 5.24
N GLY A 15 -11.78 0.98 4.41
CA GLY A 15 -12.26 2.29 4.83
C GLY A 15 -12.85 3.07 3.66
N LEU A 16 -13.58 4.13 4.00
CA LEU A 16 -14.17 5.04 3.02
C LEU A 16 -13.10 5.90 2.37
N TRP A 17 -13.19 6.06 1.05
CA TRP A 17 -12.36 7.01 0.28
C TRP A 17 -13.16 8.30 0.03
N PRO A 18 -12.60 9.50 0.26
CA PRO A 18 -11.26 9.81 0.75
C PRO A 18 -11.14 9.99 2.29
N GLU A 19 -12.19 9.73 3.05
CA GLU A 19 -12.27 10.11 4.47
C GLU A 19 -11.33 9.30 5.37
N GLN A 20 -11.41 7.98 5.29
CA GLN A 20 -10.63 7.05 6.12
C GLN A 20 -9.39 6.53 5.40
N ILE A 21 -9.46 6.40 4.08
CA ILE A 21 -8.34 6.06 3.20
C ILE A 21 -8.18 7.19 2.19
N ASN A 22 -6.98 7.72 2.05
CA ASN A 22 -6.65 8.82 1.14
C ASN A 22 -5.21 8.74 0.66
N GLU A 23 -4.82 9.66 -0.22
CA GLU A 23 -3.48 9.75 -0.79
C GLU A 23 -2.36 9.84 0.24
N LYS A 24 -2.61 10.42 1.41
CA LYS A 24 -1.58 10.60 2.45
C LYS A 24 -1.37 9.32 3.26
N ASN A 25 -2.45 8.64 3.68
CA ASN A 25 -2.30 7.45 4.51
C ASN A 25 -2.04 6.17 3.70
N ILE A 26 -2.49 6.11 2.45
CA ILE A 26 -2.22 4.96 1.57
C ILE A 26 -0.72 4.78 1.37
N GLU A 27 0.05 5.86 1.33
CA GLU A 27 1.51 5.80 1.24
C GLU A 27 2.14 5.06 2.41
N ILE A 28 1.73 5.39 3.63
CA ILE A 28 2.23 4.76 4.85
C ILE A 28 1.85 3.28 4.88
N ILE A 29 0.60 2.96 4.53
CA ILE A 29 0.10 1.58 4.50
C ILE A 29 0.89 0.74 3.50
N VAL A 30 1.08 1.23 2.27
CA VAL A 30 1.82 0.52 1.22
C VAL A 30 3.29 0.32 1.60
N LYS A 31 3.94 1.35 2.16
CA LYS A 31 5.33 1.24 2.64
C LYS A 31 5.46 0.24 3.78
N ALA A 32 4.48 0.17 4.69
CA ALA A 32 4.45 -0.82 5.76
C ALA A 32 4.32 -2.25 5.21
N ILE A 33 3.43 -2.47 4.23
CA ILE A 33 3.28 -3.76 3.54
C ILE A 33 4.60 -4.14 2.85
N ALA A 34 5.18 -3.24 2.06
CA ALA A 34 6.45 -3.49 1.37
C ALA A 34 7.59 -3.81 2.36
N SER A 35 7.70 -3.04 3.45
CA SER A 35 8.67 -3.27 4.53
C SER A 35 8.52 -4.65 5.15
N PHE A 36 7.29 -5.07 5.43
CA PHE A 36 7.00 -6.39 5.99
C PHE A 36 7.42 -7.52 5.04
N LEU A 37 7.10 -7.40 3.74
CA LEU A 37 7.47 -8.39 2.73
C LEU A 37 9.00 -8.50 2.57
N ILE A 38 9.72 -7.38 2.59
CA ILE A 38 11.17 -7.34 2.39
C ILE A 38 11.91 -7.79 3.67
N LYS A 39 11.59 -7.18 4.83
CA LYS A 39 12.36 -7.37 6.06
C LYS A 39 11.96 -8.63 6.83
N ASN A 40 10.65 -8.89 6.94
CA ASN A 40 10.13 -9.97 7.77
C ASN A 40 10.04 -11.28 6.99
N ILE A 41 9.55 -11.23 5.74
CA ILE A 41 9.47 -12.42 4.88
C ILE A 41 10.79 -12.67 4.13
N LYS A 42 11.74 -11.72 4.13
CA LYS A 42 13.07 -11.84 3.49
C LYS A 42 13.00 -12.17 2.00
N LYS A 43 11.99 -11.66 1.29
CA LYS A 43 11.85 -11.83 -0.16
C LYS A 43 12.82 -10.90 -0.89
N GLN A 44 13.93 -11.47 -1.40
CA GLN A 44 14.94 -10.73 -2.17
C GLN A 44 14.42 -10.27 -3.54
N LYS A 45 13.52 -11.05 -4.17
CA LYS A 45 12.83 -10.70 -5.41
C LYS A 45 11.33 -10.63 -5.13
N LEU A 46 10.79 -9.42 -5.16
CA LEU A 46 9.39 -9.18 -4.88
C LEU A 46 8.61 -8.96 -6.18
N THR A 47 7.68 -9.85 -6.47
CA THR A 47 6.69 -9.67 -7.54
C THR A 47 5.33 -9.51 -6.90
N VAL A 48 4.67 -8.37 -7.13
CA VAL A 48 3.34 -8.06 -6.62
C VAL A 48 2.40 -7.84 -7.80
N VAL A 49 1.27 -8.53 -7.79
CA VAL A 49 0.18 -8.28 -8.73
C VAL A 49 -0.77 -7.26 -8.12
N LEU A 50 -1.11 -6.22 -8.86
CA LEU A 50 -2.08 -5.22 -8.45
C LEU A 50 -3.37 -5.41 -9.26
N GLY A 51 -4.50 -5.54 -8.56
CA GLY A 51 -5.82 -5.64 -9.15
C GLY A 51 -6.80 -4.71 -8.42
N CYS A 52 -7.86 -4.28 -9.11
CA CYS A 52 -8.91 -3.46 -8.54
C CYS A 52 -10.27 -3.80 -9.15
N ASP A 53 -11.34 -3.43 -8.47
CA ASP A 53 -12.71 -3.50 -9.00
C ASP A 53 -13.06 -2.23 -9.80
N MET A 54 -14.31 -2.12 -10.25
CA MET A 54 -14.82 -1.03 -11.11
C MET A 54 -15.18 0.27 -10.35
N ARG A 55 -14.67 0.52 -9.13
CA ARG A 55 -14.93 1.80 -8.45
C ARG A 55 -14.24 2.97 -9.16
N SER A 56 -14.85 4.14 -9.13
CA SER A 56 -14.28 5.36 -9.71
C SER A 56 -12.94 5.78 -9.07
N SER A 57 -12.75 5.47 -7.79
CA SER A 57 -11.48 5.72 -7.08
C SER A 57 -10.39 4.70 -7.41
N SER A 58 -10.75 3.51 -7.90
CA SER A 58 -9.83 2.38 -8.11
C SER A 58 -8.66 2.71 -9.04
N PRO A 59 -8.84 3.31 -10.24
CA PRO A 59 -7.71 3.61 -11.13
C PRO A 59 -6.68 4.56 -10.48
N LYS A 60 -7.17 5.56 -9.74
CA LYS A 60 -6.31 6.53 -9.06
C LYS A 60 -5.52 5.86 -7.93
N ILE A 61 -6.20 5.10 -7.08
CA ILE A 61 -5.59 4.36 -5.98
C ILE A 61 -4.54 3.37 -6.51
N LEU A 62 -4.88 2.62 -7.56
CA LEU A 62 -3.99 1.64 -8.18
C LEU A 62 -2.70 2.30 -8.69
N ALA A 63 -2.80 3.44 -9.38
CA ALA A 63 -1.66 4.19 -9.86
C ALA A 63 -0.77 4.70 -8.71
N THR A 64 -1.38 5.23 -7.64
CA THR A 64 -0.67 5.66 -6.43
C THR A 64 0.07 4.50 -5.77
N ILE A 65 -0.59 3.36 -5.55
CA ILE A 65 0.02 2.17 -4.96
C ILE A 65 1.20 1.68 -5.80
N LYS A 66 1.02 1.58 -7.13
CA LYS A 66 2.09 1.17 -8.06
C LYS A 66 3.32 2.06 -7.92
N LYS A 67 3.13 3.38 -7.91
CA LYS A 67 4.21 4.34 -7.74
C LYS A 67 4.95 4.13 -6.42
N ILE A 68 4.23 4.04 -5.30
CA ILE A 68 4.84 3.88 -3.97
C ILE A 68 5.64 2.59 -3.88
N PHE A 69 5.14 1.47 -4.41
CA PHE A 69 5.89 0.20 -4.41
C PHE A 69 7.19 0.32 -5.18
N LEU A 70 7.17 0.91 -6.38
CA LEU A 70 8.37 1.07 -7.20
C LEU A 70 9.39 1.99 -6.52
N ASP A 71 8.95 3.14 -6.02
CA ASP A 71 9.81 4.12 -5.35
C ASP A 71 10.45 3.50 -4.09
N TYR A 72 9.67 2.76 -3.30
CA TYR A 72 10.15 2.18 -2.04
C TYR A 72 11.07 0.96 -2.23
N ILE A 73 10.78 0.11 -3.22
CA ILE A 73 11.66 -1.03 -3.55
C ILE A 73 12.98 -0.52 -4.11
N LEU A 74 12.95 0.52 -4.97
CA LEU A 74 14.17 1.11 -5.51
C LEU A 74 15.05 1.68 -4.39
N PHE A 75 14.45 2.40 -3.44
CA PHE A 75 15.16 2.87 -2.25
C PHE A 75 15.88 1.73 -1.52
N PHE A 76 15.21 0.60 -1.34
CA PHE A 76 15.75 -0.57 -0.63
C PHE A 76 16.87 -1.29 -1.37
N ILE A 77 16.90 -1.22 -2.69
CA ILE A 77 17.97 -1.80 -3.52
C ILE A 77 19.22 -0.91 -3.49
N MET A 78 19.03 0.42 -3.38
CA MET A 78 20.11 1.40 -3.37
C MET A 78 20.73 1.64 -1.99
N SER A 79 20.06 1.24 -0.92
CA SER A 79 20.49 1.38 0.49
C SER A 79 21.18 0.12 1.01
#